data_AF-A0A537RTW0-F1
#
_entry.id   AF-A0A537RTW0-F1
#
_cell.length_a   1.000
_cell.length_b   1.000
_cell.length_c   1.000
_cell.angle_alpha   90.00
_cell.angle_beta   90.00
_cell.angle_gamma   90.00
#
_symmetry.space_group_name_H-M   'P 1'
#
loop_
_entity.id
_entity.type
_entity.pdbx_description
1 polymer ?
#
loop_
_entity_poly.entity_id
_entity_poly.type
_entity_poly.pdbx_seq_one_letter_code
_entity_poly.pdbx_strand_id
1 'polypeptide(L)'
;MLTMLRAVEVPPTGGDTEFANTALAYDALPDETKRRIAGLRVVFRPAFDESRAAVDHPLVRMHPETSRKALYFGNHSTHILGLPEAESAALLGELLDHATQPQFVYRHRWRAGDLVMWDNRCLLHRLVADDSMRRYRRVMHRSVVRGTVPV
;
A
#
# COMPACT_ATOMS: atom_id res chain seq x y z
N MET A 1 10.30 -6.70 -0.04
CA MET A 1 9.48 -7.14 1.10
C MET A 1 8.27 -7.81 0.53
N LEU A 2 8.13 -9.11 0.70
CA LEU A 2 7.01 -9.88 0.18
C LEU A 2 6.07 -10.22 1.34
N THR A 3 4.77 -10.22 1.10
CA THR A 3 3.79 -10.79 2.03
C THR A 3 3.13 -11.99 1.37
N MET A 4 2.91 -13.03 2.16
CA MET A 4 2.07 -14.16 1.81
C MET A 4 0.91 -14.21 2.81
N LEU A 5 -0.31 -14.44 2.32
CA LEU A 5 -1.50 -14.56 3.15
C LEU A 5 -2.28 -15.79 2.73
N ARG A 6 -2.45 -16.74 3.66
CA ARG A 6 -3.25 -17.95 3.47
C ARG A 6 -4.60 -17.80 4.15
N ALA A 7 -5.67 -18.12 3.42
CA ALA A 7 -7.02 -18.21 3.96
C ALA A 7 -7.26 -19.53 4.68
N VAL A 8 -7.62 -19.47 5.97
CA VAL A 8 -8.01 -20.63 6.78
C VAL A 8 -9.52 -20.69 6.94
N GLU A 9 -10.11 -19.59 7.40
CA GLU A 9 -11.56 -19.41 7.53
C GLU A 9 -11.93 -18.10 6.84
N VAL A 10 -12.93 -18.14 5.96
CA VAL A 10 -13.38 -17.01 5.15
C VAL A 10 -14.87 -16.80 5.39
N PRO A 11 -15.33 -15.56 5.62
CA PRO A 11 -16.75 -15.26 5.73
C PRO A 11 -17.48 -15.48 4.39
N PRO A 12 -18.80 -15.73 4.38
CA PRO A 12 -19.56 -15.97 3.14
C PRO A 12 -19.60 -14.75 2.21
N THR A 13 -19.57 -13.54 2.77
CA THR A 13 -19.38 -12.28 2.04
C THR A 13 -18.38 -11.39 2.77
N GLY A 14 -17.83 -10.41 2.04
CA GLY A 14 -16.81 -9.51 2.56
C GLY A 14 -15.49 -10.23 2.82
N GLY A 15 -14.57 -9.56 3.53
CA GLY A 15 -13.27 -10.16 3.85
C GLY A 15 -12.29 -10.22 2.68
N ASP A 16 -12.69 -9.74 1.51
CA ASP A 16 -11.88 -9.60 0.30
C ASP A 16 -10.65 -8.75 0.56
N THR A 17 -9.66 -8.90 -0.31
CA THR A 17 -8.48 -8.04 -0.32
C THR A 17 -8.34 -7.36 -1.65
N GLU A 18 -8.29 -6.04 -1.63
CA GLU A 18 -7.98 -5.23 -2.80
C GLU A 18 -6.50 -4.88 -2.80
N PHE A 19 -5.91 -4.90 -3.98
CA PHE A 19 -4.51 -4.58 -4.26
C PHE A 19 -4.48 -3.51 -5.35
N ALA A 20 -3.90 -2.35 -5.04
CA ALA A 20 -3.71 -1.27 -6.00
C ALA A 20 -2.26 -1.26 -6.49
N ASN A 21 -2.04 -1.35 -7.80
CA ASN A 21 -0.71 -1.36 -8.41
C ASN A 21 -0.14 0.06 -8.48
N THR A 22 0.79 0.40 -7.57
CA THR A 22 1.34 1.75 -7.49
C THR A 22 2.40 2.06 -8.54
N ALA A 23 2.90 1.05 -9.26
CA ALA A 23 3.76 1.24 -10.42
C ALA A 23 2.95 1.67 -11.64
N LEU A 24 1.82 0.99 -11.92
CA LEU A 24 0.90 1.43 -13.00
C LEU A 24 0.28 2.78 -12.69
N ALA A 25 -0.08 3.04 -11.43
CA ALA A 25 -0.55 4.36 -11.01
C ALA A 25 0.49 5.45 -11.28
N TYR A 26 1.78 5.20 -10.96
CA TYR A 26 2.86 6.14 -11.26
C TYR A 26 3.01 6.38 -12.77
N ASP A 27 3.01 5.32 -13.57
CA ASP A 27 3.19 5.42 -15.03
C ASP A 27 2.08 6.28 -15.68
N ALA A 28 0.86 6.20 -15.15
CA ALA A 28 -0.30 6.94 -15.62
C ALA A 28 -0.37 8.42 -15.13
N LEU A 29 0.53 8.85 -14.24
CA LEU A 29 0.56 10.26 -13.81
C LEU A 29 0.97 11.20 -14.95
N PRO A 30 0.43 12.43 -15.01
CA PRO A 30 0.96 13.48 -15.85
C PRO A 30 2.44 13.75 -15.55
N ASP A 31 3.22 14.12 -16.57
CA ASP A 31 4.65 14.37 -16.42
C ASP A 31 4.96 15.51 -15.45
N GLU A 32 4.08 16.51 -15.37
CA GLU A 32 4.19 17.59 -14.38
C GLU A 32 4.11 17.04 -12.96
N THR A 33 3.13 16.19 -12.68
CA THR A 33 3.00 15.53 -11.37
C THR A 33 4.21 14.66 -11.07
N LYS A 34 4.70 13.88 -12.05
CA LYS A 34 5.92 13.06 -11.90
C LYS A 34 7.14 13.92 -11.54
N ARG A 35 7.31 15.09 -12.16
CA ARG A 35 8.37 16.05 -11.83
C ARG A 35 8.21 16.62 -10.43
N ARG A 36 6.99 17.03 -10.07
CA ARG A 36 6.65 17.60 -8.74
C ARG A 36 7.02 16.65 -7.60
N ILE A 37 6.80 15.35 -7.77
CA ILE A 37 6.98 14.37 -6.68
C ILE A 37 8.33 13.64 -6.67
N ALA A 38 9.17 13.81 -7.70
CA ALA A 38 10.35 12.97 -7.93
C ALA A 38 11.37 12.96 -6.78
N GLY A 39 11.54 14.08 -6.08
CA GLY A 39 12.48 14.22 -4.96
C GLY A 39 11.82 14.23 -3.58
N LEU A 40 10.49 14.12 -3.51
CA LEU A 40 9.77 14.21 -2.25
C LEU A 40 9.99 12.97 -1.40
N ARG A 41 10.04 13.17 -0.08
CA ARG A 41 10.22 12.12 0.92
C ARG A 41 9.04 12.14 1.87
N VAL A 42 8.49 10.97 2.16
CA VAL A 42 7.32 10.79 3.01
C VAL A 42 7.72 10.09 4.31
N VAL A 43 7.21 10.59 5.42
CA VAL A 43 7.49 10.11 6.78
C VAL A 43 6.51 9.01 7.16
N PHE A 44 7.03 7.88 7.61
CA PHE A 44 6.28 6.74 8.12
C PHE A 44 6.44 6.62 9.64
N ARG A 45 5.32 6.39 10.34
CA ARG A 45 5.32 6.08 11.76
C ARG A 45 4.99 4.59 11.98
N PRO A 46 5.76 3.86 12.82
CA PRO A 46 5.46 2.47 13.14
C PRO A 46 4.10 2.34 13.84
N ALA A 47 3.22 1.49 13.33
CA ALA A 47 1.85 1.36 13.84
C ALA A 47 1.69 0.55 15.14
N PHE A 48 2.73 -0.16 15.58
CA PHE A 48 2.65 -1.12 16.69
C PHE A 48 3.82 -0.99 17.69
N ASP A 49 4.64 0.05 17.53
CA ASP A 49 5.80 0.29 18.38
C ASP A 49 6.12 1.78 18.41
N GLU A 50 5.49 2.48 19.35
CA GLU A 50 5.65 3.93 19.52
C GLU A 50 7.06 4.32 20.01
N SER A 51 7.85 3.35 20.50
CA SER A 51 9.24 3.59 20.92
C SER A 51 10.17 3.81 19.73
N ARG A 52 9.78 3.35 18.54
CA ARG A 52 10.56 3.48 17.32
C ARG A 52 10.33 4.84 16.68
N ALA A 53 11.43 5.53 16.40
CA ALA A 53 11.41 6.79 15.69
C ALA A 53 10.76 6.65 14.31
N ALA A 54 10.08 7.73 13.89
CA ALA A 54 9.61 7.84 12.52
C ALA A 54 10.78 7.78 11.54
N VAL A 55 10.54 7.21 10.36
CA VAL A 55 11.53 7.11 9.29
C VAL A 55 10.94 7.65 8.02
N ASP A 56 11.75 8.31 7.20
CA ASP A 56 11.32 8.81 5.91
C ASP A 56 11.87 7.98 4.76
N HIS A 57 11.07 7.88 3.69
CA HIS A 57 11.43 7.18 2.47
C HIS A 57 11.06 8.02 1.25
N PRO A 58 11.68 7.77 0.08
CA PRO A 58 11.25 8.40 -1.17
C PRO A 58 9.76 8.15 -1.44
N LEU A 59 9.01 9.20 -1.78
CA LEU A 59 7.61 9.09 -2.19
C LEU A 59 7.48 8.33 -3.52
N VAL A 60 8.50 8.44 -4.37
CA VAL A 60 8.70 7.62 -5.56
C VAL A 60 9.91 6.75 -5.32
N ARG A 61 9.70 5.44 -5.22
CA ARG A 61 10.79 4.47 -5.08
C ARG A 61 11.13 3.80 -6.39
N MET A 62 12.37 3.35 -6.53
CA MET A 62 12.76 2.44 -7.61
C MET A 62 12.68 0.99 -7.14
N HIS A 63 12.06 0.12 -7.94
CA HIS A 63 12.05 -1.31 -7.67
C HIS A 63 13.43 -1.92 -7.95
N PRO A 64 14.09 -2.56 -6.98
CA PRO A 64 15.51 -2.94 -7.11
C PRO A 64 15.76 -4.04 -8.17
N GLU A 65 14.74 -4.82 -8.52
CA GLU A 65 14.89 -5.93 -9.48
C GLU A 65 14.34 -5.59 -10.88
N THR A 66 13.45 -4.60 -10.99
CA THR A 66 12.75 -4.29 -12.25
C THR A 66 13.00 -2.87 -12.74
N SER A 67 13.66 -2.05 -11.93
CA SER A 67 13.93 -0.62 -12.17
C SER A 67 12.68 0.24 -12.40
N ARG A 68 11.47 -0.31 -12.25
CA ARG A 68 10.22 0.44 -12.35
C ARG A 68 10.07 1.38 -11.17
N LYS A 69 9.54 2.57 -11.43
CA LYS A 69 9.14 3.51 -10.39
C LYS A 69 7.76 3.14 -9.85
N ALA A 70 7.56 3.35 -8.55
CA ALA A 70 6.28 3.14 -7.90
C ALA A 70 6.05 4.20 -6.82
N LEU A 71 4.79 4.59 -6.62
CA LEU A 71 4.42 5.41 -5.47
C LEU A 71 4.58 4.59 -4.19
N TYR A 72 5.20 5.19 -3.18
CA TYR A 72 5.52 4.53 -1.92
C TYR A 72 5.06 5.35 -0.72
N PHE A 73 3.81 5.12 -0.33
CA PHE A 73 3.14 5.69 0.81
C PHE A 73 2.03 4.72 1.28
N GLY A 74 1.25 5.08 2.28
CA GLY A 74 0.09 4.28 2.72
C GLY A 74 -0.46 4.74 4.06
N ASN A 75 -1.25 3.89 4.72
CA ASN A 75 -1.85 4.17 6.04
C ASN A 75 -0.83 4.68 7.09
N HIS A 76 0.41 4.18 7.03
CA HIS A 76 1.44 4.53 8.00
C HIS A 76 2.21 5.81 7.65
N SER A 77 1.95 6.40 6.47
CA SER A 77 2.49 7.69 6.07
C SER A 77 1.77 8.81 6.81
N THR A 78 2.54 9.77 7.33
CA THR A 78 1.99 10.90 8.10
C THR A 78 2.04 12.20 7.31
N HIS A 79 3.20 12.55 6.77
CA HIS A 79 3.40 13.78 6.00
C HIS A 79 4.59 13.67 5.06
N ILE A 80 4.69 14.63 4.14
CA ILE A 80 5.82 14.82 3.22
C ILE A 80 6.79 15.83 3.85
N LEU A 81 8.06 15.46 3.92
CA LEU A 81 9.12 16.32 4.45
C LEU A 81 9.22 17.63 3.67
N GLY A 82 9.28 18.74 4.41
CA GLY A 82 9.45 20.08 3.84
C GLY A 82 8.18 20.72 3.27
N LEU A 83 7.04 20.02 3.27
CA LEU A 83 5.76 20.60 2.90
C LEU A 83 4.95 21.02 4.14
N PRO A 84 4.18 22.12 4.07
CA PRO A 84 3.15 22.42 5.06
C PRO A 84 2.15 21.27 5.19
N GLU A 85 1.61 21.06 6.38
CA GLU A 85 0.73 19.92 6.70
C GLU A 85 -0.47 19.83 5.74
N ALA A 86 -1.13 20.96 5.47
CA ALA A 86 -2.27 21.01 4.56
C ALA A 86 -1.89 20.62 3.11
N GLU A 87 -0.74 21.09 2.62
CA GLU A 87 -0.25 20.75 1.28
C GLU A 87 0.16 19.28 1.19
N SER A 88 0.82 18.77 2.23
CA SER A 88 1.16 17.36 2.35
C SER A 88 -0.08 16.47 2.34
N ALA A 89 -1.09 16.80 3.15
CA ALA A 89 -2.33 16.04 3.22
C ALA A 89 -3.09 16.06 1.88
N ALA A 90 -3.18 17.23 1.24
CA ALA A 90 -3.79 17.37 -0.08
C ALA A 90 -3.08 16.51 -1.13
N LEU A 91 -1.74 16.56 -1.19
CA LEU A 91 -0.97 15.79 -2.17
C LEU A 91 -1.05 14.27 -1.92
N LEU A 92 -0.96 13.83 -0.66
CA LEU A 92 -1.11 12.40 -0.34
C LEU A 92 -2.52 11.89 -0.64
N GLY A 93 -3.55 12.72 -0.41
CA GLY A 93 -4.93 12.43 -0.78
C GLY A 93 -5.10 12.29 -2.30
N GLU A 94 -4.63 13.27 -3.07
CA GLU A 94 -4.66 13.24 -4.54
C GLU A 94 -4.00 11.96 -5.10
N LEU A 95 -2.82 11.61 -4.58
CA LEU A 95 -2.10 10.41 -5.00
C LEU A 95 -2.81 9.12 -4.57
N LEU A 96 -3.46 9.09 -3.40
CA LEU A 96 -4.23 7.93 -2.94
C LEU A 96 -5.46 7.71 -3.82
N ASP A 97 -6.23 8.77 -4.08
CA ASP A 97 -7.42 8.73 -4.92
C ASP A 97 -7.04 8.27 -6.34
N HIS A 98 -5.96 8.79 -6.90
CA HIS A 98 -5.43 8.33 -8.19
C HIS A 98 -4.99 6.87 -8.16
N ALA A 99 -4.15 6.49 -7.21
CA ALA A 99 -3.59 5.15 -7.16
C ALA A 99 -4.63 4.05 -6.89
N THR A 100 -5.79 4.41 -6.33
CA THR A 100 -6.86 3.46 -6.00
C THR A 100 -8.02 3.47 -7.00
N GLN A 101 -7.87 4.15 -8.14
CA GLN A 101 -8.86 4.06 -9.22
C GLN A 101 -9.02 2.62 -9.74
N PRO A 102 -10.22 2.21 -10.18
CA PRO A 102 -10.54 0.82 -10.51
C PRO A 102 -9.58 0.14 -11.50
N GLN A 103 -9.03 0.89 -12.46
CA GLN A 103 -8.08 0.35 -13.46
C GLN A 103 -6.73 -0.08 -12.87
N PHE A 104 -6.39 0.35 -11.65
CA PHE A 104 -5.18 -0.06 -10.95
C PHE A 104 -5.45 -1.11 -9.87
N VAL A 105 -6.72 -1.44 -9.61
CA VAL A 105 -7.14 -2.28 -8.49
C VAL A 105 -7.51 -3.68 -8.94
N TYR A 106 -6.85 -4.67 -8.35
CA TYR A 106 -7.28 -6.06 -8.36
C TYR A 106 -7.99 -6.39 -7.05
N ARG A 107 -9.19 -6.95 -7.13
CA ARG A 107 -9.94 -7.46 -5.97
C ARG A 107 -9.88 -8.98 -5.93
N HIS A 108 -9.28 -9.51 -4.89
CA HIS A 108 -9.26 -10.94 -4.61
C HIS A 108 -10.43 -11.33 -3.71
N ARG A 109 -11.30 -12.20 -4.23
CA ARG A 109 -12.37 -12.85 -3.47
C ARG A 109 -11.86 -14.17 -2.92
N TRP A 110 -11.72 -14.23 -1.61
CA TRP A 110 -11.08 -15.36 -0.94
C TRP A 110 -11.94 -16.62 -0.97
N ARG A 111 -11.26 -17.76 -1.09
CA ARG A 111 -11.77 -19.09 -0.74
C ARG A 111 -10.85 -19.71 0.30
N ALA A 112 -11.41 -20.56 1.16
CA ALA A 112 -10.59 -21.31 2.11
C ALA A 112 -9.55 -22.15 1.36
N GLY A 113 -8.29 -22.07 1.77
CA GLY A 113 -7.16 -22.73 1.10
C GLY A 113 -6.39 -21.84 0.13
N ASP A 114 -6.95 -20.70 -0.31
CA ASP A 114 -6.21 -19.77 -1.18
C ASP A 114 -4.95 -19.26 -0.48
N LEU A 115 -3.89 -19.12 -1.27
CA LEU A 115 -2.65 -18.46 -0.89
C LEU A 115 -2.38 -17.34 -1.89
N VAL A 116 -2.38 -16.09 -1.42
CA VAL A 116 -1.99 -14.94 -2.23
C VAL A 116 -0.65 -14.42 -1.74
N MET A 117 0.25 -14.18 -2.69
CA MET A 117 1.56 -13.59 -2.46
C MET A 117 1.65 -12.27 -3.21
N TRP A 118 2.22 -11.25 -2.59
CA TRP A 118 2.34 -9.94 -3.22
C TRP A 118 3.58 -9.18 -2.78
N ASP A 119 4.05 -8.30 -3.66
CA ASP A 119 5.21 -7.48 -3.43
C ASP A 119 4.82 -6.11 -2.85
N ASN A 120 5.06 -5.90 -1.56
CA ASN A 120 4.74 -4.64 -0.88
C ASN A 120 5.57 -3.45 -1.39
N ARG A 121 6.55 -3.67 -2.28
CA ARG A 121 7.36 -2.60 -2.87
C ARG A 121 6.62 -1.83 -3.96
N CYS A 122 5.50 -2.33 -4.49
CA CYS A 122 4.82 -1.72 -5.64
C CYS A 122 3.28 -1.78 -5.56
N LEU A 123 2.72 -1.89 -4.36
CA LEU A 123 1.27 -1.91 -4.18
C LEU A 123 0.81 -1.37 -2.83
N LEU A 124 -0.41 -0.85 -2.83
CA LEU A 124 -1.24 -0.71 -1.63
C LEU A 124 -2.18 -1.90 -1.54
N HIS A 125 -2.61 -2.26 -0.33
CA HIS A 125 -3.64 -3.25 -0.14
C HIS A 125 -4.57 -2.89 1.01
N ARG A 126 -5.83 -3.32 0.92
CA ARG A 126 -6.82 -3.11 1.99
C ARG A 126 -7.76 -4.30 2.13
N LEU A 127 -8.25 -4.48 3.35
CA LEU A 127 -9.38 -5.33 3.66
C LEU A 127 -10.66 -4.64 3.18
N VAL A 128 -11.53 -5.37 2.47
CA VAL A 128 -12.90 -4.92 2.20
C VAL A 128 -13.83 -5.58 3.21
N ALA A 129 -14.27 -4.80 4.20
CA ALA A 129 -15.15 -5.28 5.27
C ALA A 129 -16.62 -5.02 4.95
N ASP A 130 -17.49 -5.91 5.45
CA ASP A 130 -18.95 -5.78 5.44
C ASP A 130 -19.54 -6.31 6.77
N ASP A 131 -20.88 -6.38 6.88
CA ASP A 131 -21.54 -6.86 8.12
C ASP A 131 -21.25 -8.34 8.42
N SER A 132 -20.99 -9.15 7.39
CA SER A 132 -20.71 -10.58 7.55
C SER A 132 -19.45 -10.81 8.40
N MET A 133 -18.44 -9.94 8.29
CA MET A 133 -17.23 -10.00 9.11
C MET A 133 -17.45 -9.78 10.61
N ARG A 134 -18.61 -9.27 11.05
CA ARG A 134 -18.97 -9.15 12.48
C ARG A 134 -19.55 -10.44 13.04
N ARG A 135 -20.11 -11.30 12.19
CA ARG A 135 -20.85 -12.52 12.56
C ARG A 135 -20.04 -13.79 12.34
N TYR A 136 -19.15 -13.77 11.35
CA TYR A 136 -18.36 -14.93 10.93
C TYR A 136 -16.87 -14.69 11.19
N ARG A 137 -16.16 -15.76 11.54
CA ARG A 137 -14.71 -15.72 11.75
C ARG A 137 -14.00 -15.52 10.41
N ARG A 138 -12.96 -14.70 10.44
CA ARG A 138 -11.97 -14.58 9.36
C ARG A 138 -10.59 -14.89 9.92
N VAL A 139 -10.05 -16.04 9.54
CA VAL A 139 -8.74 -16.51 10.01
C VAL A 139 -7.79 -16.56 8.82
N MET A 140 -6.76 -15.72 8.87
CA MET A 140 -5.73 -15.64 7.84
C MET A 140 -4.35 -15.82 8.49
N HIS A 141 -3.49 -16.62 7.89
CA HIS A 141 -2.09 -16.75 8.33
C HIS A 141 -1.21 -15.89 7.44
N ARG A 142 -0.49 -14.94 8.03
CA ARG A 142 0.39 -14.01 7.33
C ARG A 142 1.85 -14.36 7.58
N SER A 143 2.63 -14.44 6.52
CA SER A 143 4.09 -14.50 6.58
C SER A 143 4.67 -13.33 5.79
N VAL A 144 5.73 -12.71 6.30
CA VAL A 144 6.37 -11.56 5.68
C VAL A 144 7.86 -11.85 5.50
N VAL A 145 8.34 -11.67 4.28
CA VAL A 145 9.77 -11.75 3.95
C VAL A 145 10.38 -10.36 4.13
N ARG A 146 11.45 -10.29 4.93
CA ARG A 146 12.20 -9.05 5.20
C ARG A 146 12.57 -8.34 3.90
N GLY A 147 12.39 -7.03 3.86
CA GLY A 147 12.81 -6.18 2.75
C GLY A 147 14.19 -5.56 2.95
N THR A 148 14.62 -4.81 1.94
CA THR A 148 15.77 -3.91 1.99
C THR A 148 15.31 -2.46 2.21
N VAL A 149 16.25 -1.58 2.54
CA VAL A 149 16.00 -0.14 2.64
C VAL A 149 15.51 0.39 1.27
N PRO A 150 14.38 1.12 1.21
CA PRO A 150 13.90 1.75 -0.01
C PRO A 150 14.91 2.79 -0.56
N VAL A 151 15.11 2.77 -1.88
CA VAL A 151 15.90 3.74 -2.65
C VAL A 151 15.05 4.44 -3.69
#